data_AF-A0A6C0DE76-F1
#
_entry.id   AF-A0A6C0DE76-F1
#
_cell.length_a   1.000
_cell.length_b   1.000
_cell.length_c   1.000
_cell.angle_alpha   90.00
_cell.angle_beta   90.00
_cell.angle_gamma   90.00
#
_symmetry.space_group_name_H-M   'P 1'
#
loop_
_entity.id
_entity.type
_entity.pdbx_description
1 polymer ?
#
loop_
_entity_poly.entity_id
_entity_poly.type
_entity_poly.pdbx_seq_one_letter_code
_entity_poly.pdbx_strand_id
1 'polypeptide(L)'
;TSSNPATSGYAIYSANPWLPNGYYWIKSATMPNALQMYVDIKYGGYDFYAITGGTSVNYITQTHSGTALGLELMIPRSQDHWRAIYNYVHTTLASNYETWMPALPIYKTTSGGSYVSYAMFDPRYGNSGSTAGSYNGVPDWRCKDGGLWYLRDIPHSEPNGDYTANAFLGPYASSLTQFLRPYGAPGFNDGGDIYSTGSTYIVSTNYAGSTLNTLYTYFDGSTSDRAAPSALYIKNLTGTNTNGVYWINLPTVGATQIYCIMDSTVDGGGWMMAMKATTGTTFSYDSTYWTAVNTLNATDNTRNDGDAKFSTMNYFPSKDLLALWPDIPYNYSGGTGGSLSLSTYNNWCWMKNNYNAGVKQTLISYFSTASNVSFGTAKGVEKGTAFSSQLGNAFYGINFTSFYNTRVRWGFAWNNEFDWGSNDVIGGIGQYANWGTLQSLSAGDQIGCCQDTTGINRSARVEMYIR
;
A
#
# COMPACT_ATOMS: atom_id res chain seq x y z
N THR A 1 -7.54 -19.89 21.97
CA THR A 1 -8.51 -20.76 22.71
C THR A 1 -8.82 -20.08 24.04
N SER A 2 -9.78 -20.57 24.83
CA SER A 2 -10.03 -20.01 26.17
C SER A 2 -8.81 -20.15 27.12
N SER A 3 -7.99 -21.18 26.91
CA SER A 3 -6.72 -21.41 27.64
C SER A 3 -5.55 -20.53 27.17
N ASN A 4 -5.64 -19.93 25.99
CA ASN A 4 -4.66 -19.00 25.44
C ASN A 4 -5.40 -17.88 24.69
N PRO A 5 -6.05 -16.95 25.44
CA PRO A 5 -6.79 -15.84 24.86
C PRO A 5 -5.84 -14.71 24.44
N ALA A 6 -6.23 -13.94 23.42
CA ALA A 6 -5.51 -12.72 23.06
C ALA A 6 -5.84 -11.59 24.05
N THR A 7 -4.96 -10.60 24.18
CA THR A 7 -5.17 -9.47 25.10
C THR A 7 -6.20 -8.46 24.60
N SER A 8 -6.41 -8.39 23.29
CA SER A 8 -7.41 -7.57 22.60
C SER A 8 -7.60 -8.06 21.17
N GLY A 9 -8.65 -7.59 20.49
CA GLY A 9 -8.80 -7.79 19.06
C GLY A 9 -7.64 -7.23 18.25
N TYR A 10 -7.07 -6.09 18.68
CA TYR A 10 -5.88 -5.50 18.05
C TYR A 10 -4.67 -6.44 18.13
N ALA A 11 -4.50 -7.17 19.24
CA ALA A 11 -3.41 -8.14 19.37
C ALA A 11 -3.56 -9.29 18.36
N ILE A 12 -4.78 -9.74 18.11
CA ILE A 12 -5.07 -10.73 17.06
C ILE A 12 -4.77 -10.14 15.69
N TYR A 13 -5.31 -8.97 15.39
CA TYR A 13 -5.09 -8.26 14.13
C TYR A 13 -3.60 -8.03 13.86
N SER A 14 -2.83 -7.58 14.84
CA SER A 14 -1.41 -7.28 14.70
C SER A 14 -0.58 -8.54 14.43
N ALA A 15 -0.93 -9.66 15.07
CA ALA A 15 -0.21 -10.90 14.92
C ALA A 15 -0.67 -11.72 13.70
N ASN A 16 -1.94 -11.61 13.31
CA ASN A 16 -2.59 -12.45 12.31
C ASN A 16 -3.64 -11.65 11.49
N PRO A 17 -3.24 -10.62 10.72
CA PRO A 17 -4.17 -9.74 9.99
C PRO A 17 -4.96 -10.43 8.87
N TRP A 18 -4.61 -11.68 8.53
CA TRP A 18 -5.27 -12.51 7.52
C TRP A 18 -6.46 -13.32 8.07
N LEU A 19 -6.68 -13.34 9.39
CA LEU A 19 -7.80 -14.07 9.96
C LEU A 19 -9.15 -13.41 9.58
N PRO A 20 -10.22 -14.20 9.43
CA PRO A 20 -11.53 -13.65 9.13
C PRO A 20 -12.08 -12.84 10.32
N ASN A 21 -13.03 -11.94 10.06
CA ASN A 21 -13.83 -11.38 11.13
C ASN A 21 -14.61 -12.50 11.83
N GLY A 22 -14.79 -12.42 13.15
CA GLY A 22 -15.48 -13.46 13.88
C GLY A 22 -15.25 -13.43 15.37
N TYR A 23 -15.68 -14.49 16.05
CA TYR A 23 -15.59 -14.60 17.50
C TYR A 23 -14.27 -15.21 17.95
N TYR A 24 -13.55 -14.48 18.81
CA TYR A 24 -12.26 -14.87 19.36
C TYR A 24 -12.25 -14.79 20.88
N TRP A 25 -11.37 -15.58 21.52
CA TRP A 25 -11.18 -15.53 22.96
C TRP A 25 -10.26 -14.37 23.34
N ILE A 26 -10.80 -13.41 24.08
CA ILE A 26 -10.12 -12.20 24.54
C ILE A 26 -10.05 -12.18 26.07
N LYS A 27 -8.90 -11.80 26.63
CA LYS A 27 -8.69 -11.54 28.05
C LYS A 27 -7.66 -10.42 28.22
N SER A 28 -8.12 -9.18 28.38
CA SER A 28 -7.26 -8.07 28.75
C SER A 28 -6.82 -8.17 30.22
N ALA A 29 -5.92 -7.28 30.65
CA ALA A 29 -5.46 -7.24 32.04
C ALA A 29 -6.57 -6.91 33.05
N THR A 30 -7.63 -6.21 32.62
CA THR A 30 -8.77 -5.81 33.48
C THR A 30 -9.86 -6.87 33.55
N MET A 31 -9.86 -7.84 32.64
CA MET A 31 -10.89 -8.87 32.56
C MET A 31 -10.62 -10.02 33.57
N PRO A 32 -11.59 -10.36 34.43
CA PRO A 32 -11.43 -11.48 35.37
C PRO A 32 -11.37 -12.83 34.65
N ASN A 33 -12.10 -12.97 33.54
CA ASN A 33 -12.20 -14.20 32.76
C ASN A 33 -12.04 -13.91 31.26
N ALA A 34 -11.60 -14.91 30.50
CA ALA A 34 -11.62 -14.81 29.04
C ALA A 34 -13.07 -14.83 28.53
N LEU A 35 -13.39 -13.95 27.59
CA LEU A 35 -14.70 -13.88 26.94
C LEU A 35 -14.55 -14.14 25.44
N GLN A 36 -15.59 -14.71 24.85
CA GLN A 36 -15.69 -14.79 23.40
C GLN A 36 -16.24 -13.46 22.90
N MET A 37 -15.39 -12.67 22.23
CA MET A 37 -15.72 -11.35 21.71
C MET A 37 -15.66 -11.38 20.19
N TYR A 38 -16.55 -10.65 19.52
CA TYR A 38 -16.46 -10.47 18.08
C TYR A 38 -15.30 -9.53 17.78
N VAL A 39 -14.46 -9.85 16.81
CA VAL A 39 -13.34 -9.03 16.38
C VAL A 39 -13.46 -8.74 14.90
N ASP A 40 -13.44 -7.46 14.55
CA ASP A 40 -13.27 -7.01 13.17
C ASP A 40 -11.77 -6.90 12.85
N ILE A 41 -11.21 -7.98 12.31
CA ILE A 41 -9.83 -8.04 11.84
C ILE A 41 -9.64 -7.11 10.64
N LYS A 42 -10.68 -6.94 9.80
CA LYS A 42 -10.59 -6.15 8.57
C LYS A 42 -10.37 -4.65 8.85
N TYR A 43 -10.87 -4.12 9.94
CA TYR A 43 -10.83 -2.68 10.20
C TYR A 43 -9.91 -2.28 11.35
N GLY A 44 -8.99 -3.15 11.79
CA GLY A 44 -7.96 -2.79 12.77
C GLY A 44 -8.02 -3.56 14.09
N GLY A 45 -8.78 -4.66 14.14
CA GLY A 45 -8.90 -5.49 15.33
C GLY A 45 -9.82 -4.88 16.40
N TYR A 46 -10.84 -4.13 16.00
CA TYR A 46 -11.86 -3.65 16.93
C TYR A 46 -12.63 -4.84 17.52
N ASP A 47 -12.77 -4.90 18.84
CA ASP A 47 -13.45 -5.99 19.54
C ASP A 47 -14.74 -5.54 20.23
N PHE A 48 -15.76 -6.40 20.19
CA PHE A 48 -17.10 -6.12 20.67
C PHE A 48 -17.64 -7.27 21.51
N TYR A 49 -18.28 -6.91 22.61
CA TYR A 49 -19.08 -7.82 23.42
C TYR A 49 -20.47 -7.22 23.63
N ALA A 50 -21.48 -7.96 23.20
CA ALA A 50 -22.88 -7.56 23.31
C ALA A 50 -23.42 -7.86 24.72
N ILE A 51 -24.07 -6.88 25.35
CA ILE A 51 -24.78 -7.06 26.62
C ILE A 51 -26.28 -6.93 26.36
N THR A 52 -27.04 -7.88 26.87
CA THR A 52 -28.52 -7.88 26.92
C THR A 52 -28.98 -8.04 28.36
N GLY A 53 -30.03 -7.33 28.77
CA GLY A 53 -30.49 -7.34 30.17
C GLY A 53 -29.51 -6.65 31.13
N GLY A 54 -28.68 -5.73 30.62
CA GLY A 54 -27.71 -5.00 31.42
C GLY A 54 -28.34 -3.85 32.23
N THR A 55 -27.58 -3.36 33.21
CA THR A 55 -27.89 -2.16 33.97
C THR A 55 -27.75 -0.93 33.07
N SER A 56 -28.87 -0.24 32.82
CA SER A 56 -28.90 1.00 32.04
C SER A 56 -28.19 2.13 32.78
N VAL A 57 -27.43 2.93 32.04
CA VAL A 57 -26.72 4.12 32.54
C VAL A 57 -26.87 5.26 31.53
N ASN A 58 -26.90 6.50 32.04
CA ASN A 58 -26.95 7.74 31.27
C ASN A 58 -25.79 8.71 31.60
N TYR A 59 -24.97 8.37 32.60
CA TYR A 59 -23.79 9.14 32.98
C TYR A 59 -22.53 8.28 32.96
N ILE A 60 -21.40 8.90 32.61
CA ILE A 60 -20.09 8.24 32.58
C ILE A 60 -19.59 7.79 33.98
N THR A 61 -20.18 8.36 35.04
CA THR A 61 -19.87 8.08 36.45
C THR A 61 -20.64 6.88 37.01
N GLN A 62 -21.68 6.40 36.29
CA GLN A 62 -22.47 5.26 36.72
C GLN A 62 -21.80 3.93 36.33
N THR A 63 -22.21 2.86 37.01
CA THR A 63 -21.69 1.51 36.78
C THR A 63 -22.67 0.71 35.92
N HIS A 64 -22.20 0.22 34.76
CA HIS A 64 -22.95 -0.66 33.87
C HIS A 64 -22.49 -2.12 34.03
N SER A 65 -23.25 -3.09 33.53
CA SER A 65 -22.94 -4.52 33.72
C SER A 65 -21.62 -4.97 33.08
N GLY A 66 -21.07 -4.19 32.15
CA GLY A 66 -19.77 -4.49 31.52
C GLY A 66 -18.58 -4.28 32.47
N THR A 67 -18.73 -3.43 33.49
CA THR A 67 -17.67 -3.18 34.47
C THR A 67 -17.27 -4.47 35.20
N ALA A 68 -18.22 -5.34 35.53
CA ALA A 68 -17.94 -6.63 36.16
C ALA A 68 -17.18 -7.61 35.24
N LEU A 69 -17.22 -7.38 33.93
CA LEU A 69 -16.47 -8.13 32.93
C LEU A 69 -15.07 -7.55 32.69
N GLY A 70 -14.72 -6.42 33.32
CA GLY A 70 -13.49 -5.69 33.03
C GLY A 70 -13.49 -4.97 31.69
N LEU A 71 -14.68 -4.74 31.12
CA LEU A 71 -14.90 -4.05 29.84
C LEU A 71 -15.60 -2.70 30.06
N GLU A 72 -15.46 -1.80 29.10
CA GLU A 72 -16.06 -0.46 29.12
C GLU A 72 -17.03 -0.30 27.95
N LEU A 73 -17.99 0.64 28.03
CA LEU A 73 -18.83 1.02 26.89
C LEU A 73 -17.96 1.26 25.66
N MET A 74 -18.39 0.79 24.49
CA MET A 74 -17.59 0.95 23.28
C MET A 74 -17.40 2.44 22.95
N ILE A 75 -16.14 2.83 22.75
CA ILE A 75 -15.75 4.19 22.42
C ILE A 75 -15.43 4.24 20.92
N PRO A 76 -16.18 5.03 20.12
CA PRO A 76 -15.87 5.20 18.71
C PRO A 76 -14.47 5.81 18.52
N ARG A 77 -13.65 5.18 17.67
CA ARG A 77 -12.22 5.54 17.50
C ARG A 77 -11.86 6.01 16.10
N SER A 78 -12.65 5.74 15.08
CA SER A 78 -12.33 6.16 13.70
C SER A 78 -13.53 5.90 12.81
N GLN A 79 -13.48 6.38 11.57
CA GLN A 79 -14.45 6.00 10.54
C GLN A 79 -14.46 4.48 10.32
N ASP A 80 -13.32 3.81 10.42
CA ASP A 80 -13.25 2.36 10.30
C ASP A 80 -13.83 1.63 11.51
N HIS A 81 -13.69 2.21 12.71
CA HIS A 81 -14.37 1.69 13.88
C HIS A 81 -15.89 1.80 13.72
N TRP A 82 -16.37 2.91 13.14
CA TRP A 82 -17.79 3.09 12.80
C TRP A 82 -18.30 2.03 11.82
N ARG A 83 -17.49 1.70 10.82
CA ARG A 83 -17.80 0.64 9.87
C ARG A 83 -17.81 -0.74 10.52
N ALA A 84 -16.84 -1.02 11.38
CA ALA A 84 -16.74 -2.28 12.11
C ALA A 84 -17.97 -2.52 13.00
N ILE A 85 -18.40 -1.52 13.77
CA ILE A 85 -19.57 -1.64 14.63
C ILE A 85 -20.86 -1.77 13.82
N TYR A 86 -21.01 -1.01 12.73
CA TYR A 86 -22.17 -1.10 11.85
C TYR A 86 -22.31 -2.52 11.29
N ASN A 87 -21.22 -3.10 10.79
CA ASN A 87 -21.20 -4.46 10.28
C ASN A 87 -21.53 -5.46 11.39
N TYR A 88 -20.89 -5.37 12.55
CA TYR A 88 -21.20 -6.26 13.67
C TYR A 88 -22.70 -6.25 14.03
N VAL A 89 -23.31 -5.07 14.15
CA VAL A 89 -24.73 -4.96 14.49
C VAL A 89 -25.65 -5.50 13.39
N HIS A 90 -25.42 -5.11 12.13
CA HIS A 90 -26.33 -5.50 11.03
C HIS A 90 -26.12 -6.93 10.56
N THR A 91 -24.88 -7.37 10.42
CA THR A 91 -24.57 -8.67 9.81
C THR A 91 -24.48 -9.77 10.85
N THR A 92 -23.92 -9.49 12.03
CA THR A 92 -23.68 -10.52 13.04
C THR A 92 -24.80 -10.58 14.07
N LEU A 93 -25.25 -9.44 14.59
CA LEU A 93 -26.38 -9.38 15.52
C LEU A 93 -27.75 -9.36 14.82
N ALA A 94 -27.77 -9.18 13.49
CA ALA A 94 -28.99 -9.09 12.68
C ALA A 94 -30.01 -8.08 13.25
N SER A 95 -29.51 -6.91 13.69
CA SER A 95 -30.28 -5.91 14.41
C SER A 95 -30.00 -4.50 13.88
N ASN A 96 -30.74 -3.51 14.38
CA ASN A 96 -30.52 -2.11 14.08
C ASN A 96 -29.49 -1.47 15.02
N TYR A 97 -28.72 -0.53 14.49
CA TYR A 97 -27.70 0.21 15.25
C TYR A 97 -28.27 0.94 16.48
N GLU A 98 -29.44 1.56 16.34
CA GLU A 98 -30.12 2.30 17.43
C GLU A 98 -30.48 1.42 18.64
N THR A 99 -30.61 0.10 18.46
CA THR A 99 -30.85 -0.84 19.55
C THR A 99 -29.60 -1.10 20.38
N TRP A 100 -28.42 -1.08 19.76
CA TRP A 100 -27.17 -1.53 20.37
C TRP A 100 -26.21 -0.39 20.72
N MET A 101 -26.43 0.78 20.14
CA MET A 101 -25.67 2.00 20.39
C MET A 101 -26.62 3.18 20.65
N PRO A 102 -27.55 3.10 21.63
CA PRO A 102 -28.51 4.18 21.91
C PRO A 102 -27.89 5.38 22.63
N ALA A 103 -26.63 5.26 23.07
CA ALA A 103 -25.89 6.32 23.75
C ALA A 103 -24.40 6.25 23.37
N LEU A 104 -23.74 7.41 23.34
CA LEU A 104 -22.34 7.58 22.99
C LEU A 104 -21.55 8.06 24.22
N PRO A 105 -20.54 7.31 24.71
CA PRO A 105 -19.82 7.63 25.95
C PRO A 105 -18.72 8.70 25.75
N ILE A 106 -19.02 9.73 24.96
CA ILE A 106 -18.18 10.91 24.75
C ILE A 106 -18.80 12.04 25.55
N TYR A 107 -18.02 12.66 26.43
CA TYR A 107 -18.54 13.54 27.46
C TYR A 107 -17.63 14.74 27.71
N LYS A 108 -18.19 15.76 28.34
CA LYS A 108 -17.44 16.80 29.06
C LYS A 108 -17.97 16.98 30.49
N THR A 109 -17.18 17.63 31.33
CA THR A 109 -17.44 17.74 32.78
C THR A 109 -18.24 18.98 33.18
N THR A 110 -18.62 19.82 32.22
CA THR A 110 -19.45 21.03 32.42
C THR A 110 -20.77 20.88 31.68
N SER A 111 -21.82 21.58 32.12
CA SER A 111 -23.09 21.64 31.37
C SER A 111 -23.07 22.76 30.32
N GLY A 112 -23.97 22.70 29.35
CA GLY A 112 -24.18 23.68 28.28
C GLY A 112 -23.04 23.76 27.25
N GLY A 113 -22.99 24.86 26.49
CA GLY A 113 -21.94 25.14 25.50
C GLY A 113 -22.26 24.65 24.10
N SER A 114 -21.95 25.47 23.09
CA SER A 114 -22.21 25.19 21.68
C SER A 114 -20.92 24.86 20.95
N TYR A 115 -20.92 23.75 20.21
CA TYR A 115 -19.75 23.27 19.46
C TYR A 115 -20.05 23.06 17.98
N VAL A 116 -21.07 23.75 17.47
CA VAL A 116 -21.53 23.63 16.08
C VAL A 116 -20.49 24.02 15.03
N SER A 117 -19.41 24.68 15.43
CA SER A 117 -18.27 25.05 14.59
C SER A 117 -17.12 24.04 14.62
N TYR A 118 -17.17 23.03 15.50
CA TYR A 118 -16.12 22.03 15.67
C TYR A 118 -16.46 20.73 14.97
N ALA A 119 -15.44 20.05 14.49
CA ALA A 119 -15.55 18.63 14.23
C ALA A 119 -15.47 17.85 15.55
N MET A 120 -16.35 16.87 15.73
CA MET A 120 -16.46 16.10 16.97
C MET A 120 -15.53 14.89 16.93
N PHE A 121 -14.24 15.15 17.09
CA PHE A 121 -13.19 14.16 17.32
C PHE A 121 -12.10 14.70 18.25
N ASP A 122 -11.24 13.81 18.74
CA ASP A 122 -10.15 14.15 19.65
C ASP A 122 -9.06 15.02 18.98
N PRO A 123 -8.66 16.18 19.53
CA PRO A 123 -7.63 17.02 18.91
C PRO A 123 -6.28 16.32 18.63
N ARG A 124 -5.99 15.21 19.32
CA ARG A 124 -4.76 14.41 19.13
C ARG A 124 -4.70 13.65 17.80
N TYR A 125 -5.78 13.58 17.01
CA TYR A 125 -5.69 13.10 15.61
C TYR A 125 -4.82 14.00 14.73
N GLY A 126 -4.53 15.22 15.18
CA GLY A 126 -3.75 16.21 14.46
C GLY A 126 -4.66 17.13 13.64
N ASN A 127 -4.55 18.43 13.90
CA ASN A 127 -5.17 19.44 13.05
C ASN A 127 -4.30 19.67 11.81
N SER A 128 -4.78 19.34 10.61
CA SER A 128 -4.19 19.81 9.37
C SER A 128 -4.82 21.12 8.93
N GLY A 129 -4.61 22.19 9.70
CA GLY A 129 -4.97 23.57 9.29
C GLY A 129 -4.28 24.06 8.00
N SER A 130 -3.68 23.16 7.21
CA SER A 130 -2.99 23.41 5.95
C SER A 130 -3.76 22.93 4.70
N THR A 131 -4.86 22.18 4.85
CA THR A 131 -5.69 21.73 3.70
C THR A 131 -7.08 22.35 3.79
N ALA A 132 -7.55 22.98 2.71
CA ALA A 132 -8.91 23.51 2.64
C ALA A 132 -9.93 22.39 2.94
N GLY A 133 -10.75 22.57 3.98
CA GLY A 133 -11.73 21.58 4.44
C GLY A 133 -11.35 20.76 5.69
N SER A 134 -10.16 20.96 6.27
CA SER A 134 -9.80 20.35 7.57
C SER A 134 -10.34 21.18 8.74
N TYR A 135 -11.06 20.54 9.65
CA TYR A 135 -11.61 21.17 10.86
C TYR A 135 -10.82 20.75 12.10
N ASN A 136 -10.86 21.59 13.13
CA ASN A 136 -10.21 21.29 14.41
C ASN A 136 -11.09 20.38 15.26
N GLY A 137 -10.47 19.37 15.89
CA GLY A 137 -11.09 18.59 16.94
C GLY A 137 -11.46 19.45 18.15
N VAL A 138 -12.39 18.97 18.97
CA VAL A 138 -12.94 19.74 20.08
C VAL A 138 -12.08 19.59 21.37
N PRO A 139 -11.71 20.69 22.06
CA PRO A 139 -10.65 20.64 23.08
C PRO A 139 -11.05 20.02 24.42
N ASP A 140 -12.33 20.04 24.78
CA ASP A 140 -12.81 19.72 26.13
C ASP A 140 -13.82 18.57 26.16
N TRP A 141 -13.99 17.84 25.06
CA TRP A 141 -14.68 16.54 25.09
C TRP A 141 -13.67 15.41 25.19
N ARG A 142 -14.08 14.34 25.87
CA ARG A 142 -13.21 13.23 26.21
C ARG A 142 -14.00 11.93 26.32
N CYS A 143 -13.27 10.83 26.44
CA CYS A 143 -13.82 9.52 26.77
C CYS A 143 -13.17 9.00 28.06
N LYS A 144 -13.81 8.03 28.71
CA LYS A 144 -13.46 7.61 30.09
C LYS A 144 -12.09 6.96 30.20
N ASP A 145 -11.63 6.29 29.14
CA ASP A 145 -10.32 5.64 29.13
C ASP A 145 -9.16 6.58 28.74
N GLY A 146 -9.44 7.85 28.47
CA GLY A 146 -8.43 8.84 28.08
C GLY A 146 -7.81 8.62 26.71
N GLY A 147 -8.24 7.60 25.97
CA GLY A 147 -7.81 7.32 24.61
C GLY A 147 -8.38 8.29 23.59
N LEU A 148 -7.99 8.13 22.33
CA LEU A 148 -8.55 8.88 21.21
C LEU A 148 -10.05 8.58 21.04
N TRP A 149 -10.82 9.51 20.50
CA TRP A 149 -12.22 9.29 20.19
C TRP A 149 -12.62 10.03 18.92
N TYR A 150 -13.61 9.50 18.21
CA TYR A 150 -14.01 10.01 16.90
C TYR A 150 -15.52 9.84 16.68
N LEU A 151 -16.26 10.94 16.58
CA LEU A 151 -17.61 10.94 16.03
C LEU A 151 -17.56 11.41 14.58
N ARG A 152 -17.10 12.63 14.30
CA ARG A 152 -17.14 13.21 12.95
C ARG A 152 -15.98 14.17 12.71
N ASP A 153 -15.48 14.22 11.47
CA ASP A 153 -14.40 15.09 10.98
C ASP A 153 -14.87 16.42 10.38
N ILE A 154 -16.18 16.67 10.36
CA ILE A 154 -16.80 17.92 9.88
C ILE A 154 -17.76 18.50 10.93
N PRO A 155 -17.98 19.83 10.92
CA PRO A 155 -18.95 20.48 11.79
C PRO A 155 -20.35 19.89 11.67
N HIS A 156 -21.08 19.95 12.77
CA HIS A 156 -22.42 19.44 12.88
C HIS A 156 -23.31 20.47 13.59
N SER A 157 -24.62 20.35 13.48
CA SER A 157 -25.57 21.23 14.19
C SER A 157 -25.61 20.99 15.69
N GLU A 158 -24.79 20.06 16.20
CA GLU A 158 -24.79 19.54 17.57
C GLU A 158 -23.33 19.26 18.00
N PRO A 159 -22.97 19.34 19.29
CA PRO A 159 -23.77 19.79 20.43
C PRO A 159 -24.16 21.28 20.35
N ASN A 160 -25.39 21.63 20.73
CA ASN A 160 -25.93 22.97 20.51
C ASN A 160 -26.23 23.79 21.78
N GLY A 161 -26.04 23.22 22.98
CA GLY A 161 -26.02 24.00 24.22
C GLY A 161 -26.88 23.46 25.35
N ASP A 162 -27.55 22.33 25.20
CA ASP A 162 -28.40 21.71 26.22
C ASP A 162 -27.75 20.50 26.91
N TYR A 163 -26.45 20.26 26.67
CA TYR A 163 -25.66 19.23 27.35
C TYR A 163 -25.69 19.30 28.89
N THR A 164 -25.86 18.15 29.55
CA THR A 164 -25.65 18.00 31.01
C THR A 164 -24.29 17.38 31.32
N ALA A 165 -23.55 17.97 32.28
CA ALA A 165 -22.23 17.49 32.67
C ALA A 165 -22.19 15.96 32.90
N ASN A 166 -21.22 15.30 32.27
CA ASN A 166 -21.01 13.85 32.35
C ASN A 166 -22.10 12.93 31.76
N ALA A 167 -23.14 13.49 31.13
CA ALA A 167 -24.18 12.73 30.44
C ALA A 167 -23.67 12.16 29.10
N PHE A 168 -24.40 11.21 28.52
CA PHE A 168 -24.10 10.69 27.19
C PHE A 168 -24.75 11.51 26.08
N LEU A 169 -24.11 11.53 24.91
CA LEU A 169 -24.74 11.98 23.68
C LEU A 169 -25.64 10.88 23.12
N GLY A 170 -26.74 11.25 22.46
CA GLY A 170 -27.65 10.31 21.80
C GLY A 170 -27.51 10.34 20.29
N PRO A 171 -27.33 9.20 19.58
CA PRO A 171 -27.36 9.19 18.12
C PRO A 171 -28.80 9.35 17.61
N TYR A 172 -28.96 9.97 16.44
CA TYR A 172 -30.22 9.99 15.70
C TYR A 172 -30.57 8.61 15.15
N ALA A 173 -31.87 8.33 15.02
CA ALA A 173 -32.40 7.09 14.46
C ALA A 173 -31.87 6.80 13.03
N SER A 174 -31.77 5.51 12.72
CA SER A 174 -31.03 4.93 11.58
C SER A 174 -31.60 5.16 10.17
N SER A 175 -32.69 5.92 10.01
CA SER A 175 -33.37 6.14 8.72
C SER A 175 -32.64 7.09 7.76
N LEU A 176 -31.45 7.59 8.12
CA LEU A 176 -30.68 8.55 7.31
C LEU A 176 -29.45 7.88 6.66
N THR A 177 -29.27 8.18 5.37
CA THR A 177 -28.21 7.79 4.42
C THR A 177 -26.76 8.10 4.86
N GLN A 178 -26.55 8.58 6.08
CA GLN A 178 -25.26 9.00 6.63
C GLN A 178 -24.36 7.83 7.06
N PHE A 179 -24.92 6.63 7.28
CA PHE A 179 -24.14 5.39 7.43
C PHE A 179 -23.65 4.81 6.07
N LEU A 180 -24.11 5.35 4.94
CA LEU A 180 -23.70 4.98 3.59
C LEU A 180 -22.70 5.98 2.98
N ARG A 181 -22.35 7.06 3.70
CA ARG A 181 -21.33 8.00 3.24
C ARG A 181 -19.95 7.53 3.70
N PRO A 182 -18.89 7.76 2.91
CA PRO A 182 -17.57 7.18 3.20
C PRO A 182 -16.90 7.64 4.51
N TYR A 183 -17.50 8.56 5.30
CA TYR A 183 -16.77 9.39 6.28
C TYR A 183 -17.46 9.71 7.64
N GLY A 184 -18.62 9.18 8.06
CA GLY A 184 -19.33 9.76 9.23
C GLY A 184 -19.95 8.82 10.26
N ALA A 185 -19.84 9.18 11.56
CA ALA A 185 -20.78 8.74 12.61
C ALA A 185 -22.24 9.08 12.27
N PRO A 186 -23.22 8.42 12.94
CA PRO A 186 -24.58 8.96 13.00
C PRO A 186 -24.59 10.44 13.40
N GLY A 187 -25.61 11.18 12.98
CA GLY A 187 -25.93 12.42 13.68
C GLY A 187 -26.19 12.13 15.15
N PHE A 188 -25.91 13.08 16.03
CA PHE A 188 -26.04 12.91 17.49
C PHE A 188 -26.49 14.22 18.11
N ASN A 189 -27.01 14.18 19.33
CA ASN A 189 -27.51 15.34 20.05
C ASN A 189 -27.14 15.29 21.54
N ASP A 190 -27.04 16.45 22.19
CA ASP A 190 -26.59 16.65 23.57
C ASP A 190 -27.70 16.79 24.62
N GLY A 191 -28.97 16.69 24.22
CA GLY A 191 -30.22 16.84 24.97
C GLY A 191 -30.25 16.39 26.43
N GLY A 192 -29.62 17.16 27.32
CA GLY A 192 -29.63 16.92 28.75
C GLY A 192 -29.04 15.57 29.16
N ASP A 193 -29.78 14.83 30.00
CA ASP A 193 -29.43 13.51 30.53
C ASP A 193 -30.41 12.40 30.10
N ILE A 194 -31.14 12.63 29.01
CA ILE A 194 -32.22 11.74 28.56
C ILE A 194 -31.71 10.49 27.82
N TYR A 195 -30.47 10.52 27.34
CA TYR A 195 -29.88 9.41 26.59
C TYR A 195 -29.25 8.38 27.52
N SER A 196 -29.73 7.14 27.44
CA SER A 196 -29.25 6.03 28.25
C SER A 196 -28.93 4.82 27.39
N THR A 197 -28.05 3.94 27.89
CA THR A 197 -27.68 2.70 27.20
C THR A 197 -28.84 1.72 27.07
N GLY A 198 -29.94 1.92 27.80
CA GLY A 198 -30.97 0.90 27.98
C GLY A 198 -30.39 -0.39 28.57
N SER A 199 -31.11 -1.50 28.39
CA SER A 199 -30.66 -2.83 28.81
C SER A 199 -29.81 -3.56 27.76
N THR A 200 -29.62 -2.96 26.59
CA THR A 200 -28.92 -3.57 25.45
C THR A 200 -27.88 -2.61 24.90
N TYR A 201 -26.60 -2.96 24.99
CA TYR A 201 -25.49 -2.10 24.58
C TYR A 201 -24.22 -2.91 24.30
N ILE A 202 -23.24 -2.26 23.68
CA ILE A 202 -21.96 -2.87 23.31
C ILE A 202 -20.84 -2.36 24.22
N VAL A 203 -20.03 -3.29 24.71
CA VAL A 203 -18.80 -3.02 25.47
C VAL A 203 -17.59 -3.58 24.72
N SER A 204 -16.41 -3.05 25.00
CA SER A 204 -15.17 -3.36 24.29
C SER A 204 -13.98 -3.30 25.25
N THR A 205 -12.85 -3.90 24.86
CA THR A 205 -11.56 -3.59 25.49
C THR A 205 -11.13 -2.15 25.18
N ASN A 206 -11.69 -1.56 24.13
CA ASN A 206 -11.37 -0.24 23.59
C ASN A 206 -9.89 -0.06 23.24
N TYR A 207 -9.10 -1.13 23.13
CA TYR A 207 -7.65 -1.04 22.90
C TYR A 207 -7.31 -0.56 21.49
N ALA A 208 -7.93 -1.17 20.47
CA ALA A 208 -7.78 -0.76 19.08
C ALA A 208 -8.21 0.71 18.92
N GLY A 209 -7.37 1.54 18.31
CA GLY A 209 -7.62 2.97 18.11
C GLY A 209 -7.56 3.85 19.37
N SER A 210 -7.17 3.33 20.55
CA SER A 210 -6.98 4.15 21.76
C SER A 210 -5.83 5.15 21.65
N THR A 211 -4.86 4.85 20.78
CA THR A 211 -3.71 5.69 20.43
C THR A 211 -3.52 5.68 18.91
N LEU A 212 -2.80 6.66 18.36
CA LEU A 212 -2.50 6.72 16.92
C LEU A 212 -1.82 5.43 16.43
N ASN A 213 -0.94 4.83 17.23
CA ASN A 213 -0.24 3.58 16.90
C ASN A 213 -1.17 2.37 16.78
N THR A 214 -2.32 2.41 17.43
CA THR A 214 -3.33 1.33 17.40
C THR A 214 -4.47 1.61 16.43
N LEU A 215 -4.42 2.74 15.72
CA LEU A 215 -5.45 3.18 14.76
C LEU A 215 -5.18 2.71 13.31
N TYR A 216 -4.02 2.10 13.07
CA TYR A 216 -3.51 1.86 11.71
C TYR A 216 -4.39 0.89 10.91
N THR A 217 -5.06 1.44 9.89
CA THR A 217 -5.49 0.71 8.69
C THR A 217 -4.26 0.15 7.98
N TYR A 218 -4.21 -1.18 7.86
CA TYR A 218 -3.18 -1.88 7.11
C TYR A 218 -3.32 -1.55 5.62
N PHE A 219 -2.36 -0.82 5.03
CA PHE A 219 -2.25 -0.73 3.57
C PHE A 219 -1.44 -1.91 3.04
N ASP A 220 -2.02 -3.11 3.09
CA ASP A 220 -1.40 -4.36 2.66
C ASP A 220 -1.53 -4.66 1.16
N GLY A 221 -2.22 -3.80 0.41
CA GLY A 221 -2.48 -3.99 -1.00
C GLY A 221 -3.41 -5.16 -1.33
N SER A 222 -4.16 -5.69 -0.36
CA SER A 222 -5.11 -6.80 -0.59
C SER A 222 -6.38 -6.36 -1.32
N THR A 223 -6.77 -5.09 -1.20
CA THR A 223 -7.96 -4.50 -1.83
C THR A 223 -7.67 -3.06 -2.26
N SER A 224 -8.52 -2.48 -3.11
CA SER A 224 -8.39 -1.06 -3.54
C SER A 224 -8.40 -0.09 -2.36
N ASP A 225 -9.23 -0.35 -1.34
CA ASP A 225 -9.33 0.48 -0.13
C ASP A 225 -8.07 0.38 0.76
N ARG A 226 -7.30 -0.69 0.60
CA ARG A 226 -6.04 -0.95 1.31
C ARG A 226 -4.81 -0.78 0.42
N ALA A 227 -4.94 -0.04 -0.68
CA ALA A 227 -3.85 0.13 -1.62
C ALA A 227 -2.61 0.75 -0.94
N ALA A 228 -1.48 0.06 -1.04
CA ALA A 228 -0.23 0.44 -0.37
C ALA A 228 0.54 1.50 -1.15
N PRO A 229 1.34 2.36 -0.50
CA PRO A 229 2.16 3.33 -1.22
C PRO A 229 3.24 2.69 -2.11
N SER A 230 3.66 1.44 -1.83
CA SER A 230 4.56 0.67 -2.68
C SER A 230 4.57 -0.82 -2.31
N ALA A 231 5.10 -1.67 -3.19
CA ALA A 231 5.34 -3.08 -2.85
C ALA A 231 6.37 -3.25 -1.72
N LEU A 232 7.39 -2.39 -1.65
CA LEU A 232 8.34 -2.40 -0.52
C LEU A 232 7.66 -2.09 0.81
N TYR A 233 6.68 -1.19 0.81
CA TYR A 233 5.87 -0.95 2.01
C TYR A 233 5.13 -2.22 2.43
N ILE A 234 4.44 -2.90 1.51
CA ILE A 234 3.75 -4.18 1.79
C ILE A 234 4.76 -5.21 2.31
N LYS A 235 5.94 -5.33 1.68
CA LYS A 235 6.99 -6.27 2.07
C LYS A 235 7.46 -6.01 3.50
N ASN A 236 7.76 -4.76 3.85
CA ASN A 236 8.21 -4.39 5.20
C ASN A 236 7.10 -4.54 6.24
N LEU A 237 5.87 -4.24 5.85
CA LEU A 237 4.70 -4.30 6.72
C LEU A 237 4.32 -5.75 7.06
N THR A 238 4.28 -6.63 6.04
CA THR A 238 3.71 -7.98 6.14
C THR A 238 4.74 -9.10 6.22
N GLY A 239 5.98 -8.85 5.79
CA GLY A 239 7.00 -9.88 5.61
C GLY A 239 6.73 -10.87 4.46
N THR A 240 5.66 -10.68 3.67
CA THR A 240 5.26 -11.64 2.62
C THR A 240 6.38 -11.92 1.62
N ASN A 241 6.52 -13.17 1.19
CA ASN A 241 7.39 -13.60 0.07
C ASN A 241 6.57 -14.02 -1.15
N THR A 242 5.26 -13.78 -1.13
CA THR A 242 4.36 -14.21 -2.19
C THR A 242 4.37 -13.19 -3.32
N ASN A 243 4.88 -13.57 -4.49
CA ASN A 243 4.74 -12.74 -5.69
C ASN A 243 3.29 -12.76 -6.16
N GLY A 244 2.84 -11.66 -6.76
CA GLY A 244 1.48 -11.59 -7.28
C GLY A 244 1.03 -10.18 -7.54
N VAL A 245 -0.26 -10.02 -7.83
CA VAL A 245 -0.88 -8.72 -8.07
C VAL A 245 -1.32 -8.12 -6.74
N TYR A 246 -0.88 -6.89 -6.48
CA TYR A 246 -1.24 -6.12 -5.29
C TYR A 246 -1.82 -4.77 -5.68
N TRP A 247 -2.67 -4.20 -4.83
CA TRP A 247 -3.17 -2.84 -4.96
C TRP A 247 -2.13 -1.84 -4.44
N ILE A 248 -1.65 -0.97 -5.32
CA ILE A 248 -0.69 0.09 -5.04
C ILE A 248 -1.37 1.44 -5.27
N ASN A 249 -1.27 2.34 -4.30
CA ASN A 249 -1.73 3.71 -4.41
C ASN A 249 -0.68 4.56 -5.13
N LEU A 250 -0.74 4.57 -6.47
CA LEU A 250 0.21 5.30 -7.29
C LEU A 250 -0.06 6.82 -7.23
N PRO A 251 0.98 7.67 -7.14
CA PRO A 251 0.80 9.12 -7.18
C PRO A 251 -0.04 9.54 -8.38
N THR A 252 -1.00 10.46 -8.19
CA THR A 252 -1.93 10.99 -9.21
C THR A 252 -2.92 10.00 -9.85
N VAL A 253 -2.69 8.69 -9.74
CA VAL A 253 -3.55 7.65 -10.33
C VAL A 253 -4.49 7.04 -9.30
N GLY A 254 -4.04 6.85 -8.06
CA GLY A 254 -4.79 6.16 -7.02
C GLY A 254 -4.56 4.66 -6.99
N ALA A 255 -5.48 3.92 -6.36
CA ALA A 255 -5.41 2.48 -6.20
C ALA A 255 -5.36 1.74 -7.56
N THR A 256 -4.26 1.07 -7.81
CA THR A 256 -3.96 0.39 -9.08
C THR A 256 -3.42 -1.02 -8.81
N GLN A 257 -3.93 -2.02 -9.52
CA GLN A 257 -3.37 -3.37 -9.46
C GLN A 257 -2.06 -3.43 -10.23
N ILE A 258 -1.00 -3.89 -9.57
CA ILE A 258 0.36 -4.03 -10.14
C ILE A 258 0.92 -5.38 -9.75
N TYR A 259 1.57 -6.07 -10.70
CA TYR A 259 2.35 -7.27 -10.37
C TYR A 259 3.61 -6.88 -9.58
N CYS A 260 3.79 -7.51 -8.42
CA CYS A 260 4.89 -7.26 -7.52
C CYS A 260 5.70 -8.53 -7.26
N ILE A 261 7.03 -8.38 -7.23
CA ILE A 261 7.93 -9.42 -6.72
C ILE A 261 8.18 -9.12 -5.25
N MET A 262 7.65 -9.98 -4.38
CA MET A 262 7.81 -9.90 -2.92
C MET A 262 8.88 -10.86 -2.40
N ASP A 263 9.33 -11.80 -3.23
CA ASP A 263 10.36 -12.77 -2.90
C ASP A 263 11.68 -12.10 -2.48
N SER A 264 12.12 -12.41 -1.26
CA SER A 264 13.35 -11.89 -0.68
C SER A 264 14.63 -12.29 -1.43
N THR A 265 14.60 -13.34 -2.24
CA THR A 265 15.75 -13.74 -3.08
C THR A 265 16.04 -12.72 -4.18
N VAL A 266 15.05 -11.89 -4.54
CA VAL A 266 15.21 -10.80 -5.50
C VAL A 266 15.51 -9.51 -4.73
N ASP A 267 16.73 -9.42 -4.21
CA ASP A 267 17.25 -8.24 -3.49
C ASP A 267 16.32 -7.75 -2.37
N GLY A 268 15.77 -8.68 -1.58
CA GLY A 268 14.87 -8.37 -0.47
C GLY A 268 13.40 -8.15 -0.86
N GLY A 269 13.05 -8.20 -2.15
CA GLY A 269 11.69 -8.07 -2.65
C GLY A 269 11.17 -6.62 -2.66
N GLY A 270 9.86 -6.47 -2.87
CA GLY A 270 9.19 -5.16 -2.92
C GLY A 270 9.29 -4.46 -4.27
N TRP A 271 9.47 -5.21 -5.36
CA TRP A 271 9.59 -4.68 -6.72
C TRP A 271 8.22 -4.58 -7.39
N MET A 272 7.99 -3.55 -8.20
CA MET A 272 6.74 -3.30 -8.92
C MET A 272 6.99 -3.27 -10.42
N MET A 273 6.18 -3.99 -11.19
CA MET A 273 6.35 -4.06 -12.65
C MET A 273 6.08 -2.69 -13.29
N ALA A 274 7.01 -2.24 -14.12
CA ALA A 274 6.94 -1.00 -14.89
C ALA A 274 6.58 -1.25 -16.36
N MET A 275 7.14 -2.31 -16.94
CA MET A 275 6.82 -2.78 -18.29
C MET A 275 7.26 -4.23 -18.51
N LYS A 276 6.73 -4.87 -19.55
CA LYS A 276 7.18 -6.17 -20.07
C LYS A 276 7.13 -6.16 -21.59
N ALA A 277 8.04 -6.89 -22.22
CA ALA A 277 8.15 -6.98 -23.66
C ALA A 277 8.36 -8.42 -24.13
N THR A 278 7.77 -8.71 -25.29
CA THR A 278 8.03 -9.91 -26.10
C THR A 278 9.38 -9.80 -26.82
N THR A 279 9.72 -10.80 -27.64
CA THR A 279 10.87 -10.76 -28.57
C THR A 279 10.66 -9.83 -29.79
N GLY A 280 9.76 -8.84 -29.70
CA GLY A 280 9.38 -7.94 -30.78
C GLY A 280 10.07 -6.56 -30.73
N THR A 281 9.49 -5.58 -31.42
CA THR A 281 10.05 -4.21 -31.62
C THR A 281 9.20 -3.07 -31.03
N THR A 282 8.13 -3.40 -30.31
CA THR A 282 7.18 -2.48 -29.67
C THR A 282 7.84 -1.39 -28.82
N PHE A 283 8.87 -1.76 -28.06
CA PHE A 283 9.60 -0.87 -27.18
C PHE A 283 10.98 -0.53 -27.70
N SER A 284 11.17 -0.46 -29.03
CA SER A 284 12.39 0.10 -29.64
C SER A 284 12.78 1.46 -29.06
N TYR A 285 14.02 1.90 -29.28
CA TYR A 285 14.54 3.14 -28.67
C TYR A 285 13.61 4.35 -28.89
N ASP A 286 13.12 4.55 -30.11
CA ASP A 286 12.27 5.70 -30.49
C ASP A 286 10.81 5.56 -30.06
N SER A 287 10.43 4.43 -29.45
CA SER A 287 9.08 4.23 -28.97
C SER A 287 8.68 5.33 -27.98
N THR A 288 7.51 5.93 -28.21
CA THR A 288 6.97 6.97 -27.32
C THR A 288 6.69 6.45 -25.91
N TYR A 289 6.63 5.13 -25.74
CA TYR A 289 6.51 4.47 -24.43
C TYR A 289 7.68 4.76 -23.49
N TRP A 290 8.83 5.25 -23.97
CA TRP A 290 9.95 5.62 -23.11
C TRP A 290 9.84 7.02 -22.50
N THR A 291 9.21 7.96 -23.22
CA THR A 291 9.31 9.40 -22.90
C THR A 291 7.97 10.12 -22.80
N ALA A 292 6.87 9.51 -23.25
CA ALA A 292 5.53 10.05 -23.14
C ALA A 292 4.72 9.34 -22.05
N VAL A 293 3.83 10.09 -21.39
CA VAL A 293 2.86 9.57 -20.43
C VAL A 293 1.76 8.82 -21.18
N ASN A 294 1.95 7.51 -21.31
CA ASN A 294 1.01 6.58 -21.94
C ASN A 294 1.18 5.19 -21.29
N THR A 295 0.26 4.29 -21.58
CA THR A 295 0.31 2.88 -21.14
C THR A 295 0.03 1.96 -22.33
N LEU A 296 0.36 0.69 -22.18
CA LEU A 296 0.05 -0.35 -23.16
C LEU A 296 -0.42 -1.59 -22.40
N ASN A 297 -1.57 -2.15 -22.77
CA ASN A 297 -2.13 -3.36 -22.15
C ASN A 297 -2.11 -3.33 -20.60
N ALA A 298 -2.46 -2.18 -20.01
CA ALA A 298 -2.25 -1.89 -18.59
C ALA A 298 -3.02 -2.80 -17.61
N THR A 299 -3.96 -3.59 -18.10
CA THR A 299 -4.72 -4.57 -17.31
C THR A 299 -4.05 -5.94 -17.27
N ASP A 300 -3.05 -6.20 -18.13
CA ASP A 300 -2.31 -7.46 -18.16
C ASP A 300 -1.22 -7.49 -17.08
N ASN A 301 -1.66 -7.64 -15.83
CA ASN A 301 -0.80 -7.76 -14.66
C ASN A 301 -0.18 -9.16 -14.49
N THR A 302 0.01 -9.89 -15.59
CA THR A 302 0.63 -11.23 -15.58
C THR A 302 2.08 -11.18 -16.06
N ARG A 303 2.79 -12.30 -15.92
CA ARG A 303 4.16 -12.51 -16.47
C ARG A 303 4.15 -13.29 -17.79
N ASN A 304 3.02 -13.31 -18.49
CA ASN A 304 2.88 -13.97 -19.79
C ASN A 304 3.83 -13.34 -20.84
N ASP A 305 3.95 -14.00 -21.98
CA ASP A 305 4.65 -13.45 -23.14
C ASP A 305 3.73 -12.44 -23.85
N GLY A 306 3.85 -11.17 -23.48
CA GLY A 306 3.05 -10.10 -24.06
C GLY A 306 3.60 -8.73 -23.71
N ASP A 307 3.42 -7.76 -24.61
CA ASP A 307 3.86 -6.38 -24.39
C ASP A 307 2.92 -5.65 -23.42
N ALA A 308 3.45 -4.98 -22.40
CA ALA A 308 2.68 -4.08 -21.55
C ALA A 308 3.56 -2.98 -20.94
N LYS A 309 2.95 -1.82 -20.66
CA LYS A 309 3.53 -0.71 -19.91
C LYS A 309 2.51 -0.21 -18.90
N PHE A 310 2.93 -0.05 -17.65
CA PHE A 310 2.06 0.29 -16.53
C PHE A 310 2.27 1.72 -16.05
N SER A 311 1.25 2.28 -15.39
CA SER A 311 1.31 3.59 -14.73
C SER A 311 2.45 3.72 -13.72
N THR A 312 2.95 2.59 -13.19
CA THR A 312 4.16 2.51 -12.38
C THR A 312 5.35 3.22 -13.03
N MET A 313 5.59 3.02 -14.34
CA MET A 313 6.69 3.69 -15.06
C MET A 313 6.51 5.22 -15.13
N ASN A 314 5.26 5.66 -15.19
CA ASN A 314 4.89 7.04 -15.44
C ASN A 314 4.92 7.88 -14.17
N TYR A 315 4.47 7.32 -13.05
CA TYR A 315 4.10 8.10 -11.87
C TYR A 315 4.80 7.68 -10.59
N PHE A 316 5.48 6.54 -10.53
CA PHE A 316 6.17 6.11 -9.31
C PHE A 316 7.62 6.62 -9.29
N PRO A 317 8.02 7.43 -8.28
CA PRO A 317 9.40 7.87 -8.13
C PRO A 317 10.27 6.74 -7.55
N SER A 318 11.01 6.05 -8.41
CA SER A 318 11.90 4.94 -8.03
C SER A 318 13.36 5.38 -7.98
N LYS A 319 14.18 4.53 -7.35
CA LYS A 319 15.64 4.68 -7.38
C LYS A 319 16.38 3.39 -7.73
N ASP A 320 15.66 2.27 -7.80
CA ASP A 320 16.20 0.96 -8.16
C ASP A 320 15.54 0.44 -9.45
N LEU A 321 16.35 -0.21 -10.29
CA LEU A 321 15.95 -0.84 -11.54
C LEU A 321 16.28 -2.33 -11.52
N LEU A 322 15.34 -3.15 -11.97
CA LEU A 322 15.50 -4.59 -12.17
C LEU A 322 14.96 -4.96 -13.54
N ALA A 323 15.67 -5.79 -14.28
CA ALA A 323 15.16 -6.46 -15.46
C ALA A 323 15.35 -7.97 -15.33
N LEU A 324 14.27 -8.72 -15.51
CA LEU A 324 14.29 -10.18 -15.62
C LEU A 324 14.10 -10.58 -17.07
N TRP A 325 14.82 -11.60 -17.52
CA TRP A 325 14.81 -12.09 -18.90
C TRP A 325 14.23 -13.52 -18.92
N PRO A 326 12.91 -13.69 -19.13
CA PRO A 326 12.23 -14.98 -18.97
C PRO A 326 12.66 -16.07 -19.94
N ASP A 327 13.26 -15.69 -21.07
CA ASP A 327 13.72 -16.60 -22.13
C ASP A 327 15.24 -16.73 -22.17
N ILE A 328 15.94 -16.25 -21.14
CA ILE A 328 17.36 -16.48 -20.93
C ILE A 328 17.53 -17.15 -19.57
N PRO A 329 18.00 -18.41 -19.50
CA PRO A 329 18.12 -19.10 -18.23
C PRO A 329 19.17 -18.43 -17.35
N TYR A 330 18.99 -18.50 -16.03
CA TYR A 330 19.93 -17.90 -15.07
C TYR A 330 21.37 -18.42 -15.30
N ASN A 331 21.53 -19.68 -15.68
CA ASN A 331 22.81 -20.32 -15.91
C ASN A 331 23.31 -20.26 -17.36
N TYR A 332 22.85 -19.28 -18.16
CA TYR A 332 23.23 -19.15 -19.56
C TYR A 332 24.75 -19.27 -19.76
N SER A 333 25.16 -20.18 -20.65
CA SER A 333 26.57 -20.51 -20.94
C SER A 333 27.43 -20.79 -19.68
N GLY A 334 26.85 -21.44 -18.67
CA GLY A 334 27.53 -21.77 -17.41
C GLY A 334 27.67 -20.58 -16.45
N GLY A 335 27.00 -19.46 -16.71
CA GLY A 335 26.99 -18.27 -15.86
C GLY A 335 26.13 -18.40 -14.60
N THR A 336 25.98 -17.30 -13.87
CA THR A 336 25.25 -17.23 -12.59
C THR A 336 24.19 -16.12 -12.54
N GLY A 337 23.55 -15.82 -13.66
CA GLY A 337 22.33 -15.00 -13.70
C GLY A 337 22.53 -13.50 -13.81
N GLY A 338 23.73 -13.03 -14.13
CA GLY A 338 24.01 -11.58 -14.22
C GLY A 338 24.19 -10.98 -12.84
N SER A 339 23.38 -9.98 -12.48
CA SER A 339 23.45 -9.30 -11.18
C SER A 339 23.00 -10.18 -10.01
N LEU A 340 22.09 -11.13 -10.24
CA LEU A 340 21.56 -12.04 -9.23
C LEU A 340 21.43 -13.45 -9.81
N SER A 341 21.78 -14.48 -9.03
CA SER A 341 21.57 -15.88 -9.42
C SER A 341 20.17 -16.35 -9.01
N LEU A 342 19.23 -16.33 -9.96
CA LEU A 342 17.80 -16.59 -9.71
C LEU A 342 17.34 -17.95 -10.25
N SER A 343 17.86 -19.05 -9.69
CA SER A 343 17.52 -20.42 -10.12
C SER A 343 16.04 -20.75 -10.02
N THR A 344 15.34 -20.25 -9.00
CA THR A 344 13.89 -20.46 -8.82
C THR A 344 13.04 -19.84 -9.93
N TYR A 345 13.50 -18.72 -10.50
CA TYR A 345 12.82 -18.07 -11.62
C TYR A 345 13.25 -18.70 -12.95
N ASN A 346 14.47 -19.24 -13.00
CA ASN A 346 15.17 -19.59 -14.23
C ASN A 346 15.27 -18.41 -15.21
N ASN A 347 15.45 -17.20 -14.66
CA ASN A 347 15.63 -15.97 -15.43
C ASN A 347 17.05 -15.45 -15.23
N TRP A 348 17.65 -14.96 -16.30
CA TRP A 348 18.81 -14.08 -16.21
C TRP A 348 18.35 -12.70 -15.70
N CYS A 349 19.17 -12.05 -14.87
CA CYS A 349 18.79 -10.90 -14.09
C CYS A 349 19.77 -9.74 -14.29
N TRP A 350 19.22 -8.57 -14.56
CA TRP A 350 19.93 -7.30 -14.57
C TRP A 350 19.42 -6.40 -13.44
N MET A 351 20.31 -5.88 -12.60
CA MET A 351 19.91 -4.96 -11.53
C MET A 351 20.83 -3.74 -11.47
N LYS A 352 20.24 -2.58 -11.22
CA LYS A 352 20.95 -1.35 -10.87
C LYS A 352 20.23 -0.64 -9.73
N ASN A 353 20.74 -0.85 -8.52
CA ASN A 353 20.29 -0.11 -7.34
C ASN A 353 20.88 1.31 -7.34
N ASN A 354 20.11 2.27 -6.83
CA ASN A 354 20.45 3.69 -6.81
C ASN A 354 20.92 4.21 -8.19
N TYR A 355 20.18 3.87 -9.25
CA TYR A 355 20.59 4.14 -10.64
C TYR A 355 20.86 5.63 -10.93
N ASN A 356 20.25 6.53 -10.17
CA ASN A 356 20.48 7.97 -10.24
C ASN A 356 21.01 8.56 -8.92
N ALA A 357 22.07 7.97 -8.37
CA ALA A 357 22.76 8.45 -7.17
C ALA A 357 21.82 8.67 -5.96
N GLY A 358 20.80 7.83 -5.83
CA GLY A 358 19.82 7.87 -4.73
C GLY A 358 18.66 8.87 -4.92
N VAL A 359 18.68 9.72 -5.95
CA VAL A 359 17.56 10.62 -6.28
C VAL A 359 16.40 9.81 -6.85
N LYS A 360 15.24 9.89 -6.22
CA LYS A 360 14.00 9.26 -6.69
C LYS A 360 13.36 10.10 -7.79
N GLN A 361 13.00 9.45 -8.90
CA GLN A 361 12.26 10.08 -10.00
C GLN A 361 11.48 9.03 -10.78
N THR A 362 10.52 9.47 -11.61
CA THR A 362 9.80 8.55 -12.50
C THR A 362 10.70 8.12 -13.65
N LEU A 363 10.53 6.88 -14.13
CA LEU A 363 11.34 6.39 -15.25
C LEU A 363 11.10 7.18 -16.52
N ILE A 364 9.86 7.63 -16.80
CA ILE A 364 9.59 8.53 -17.92
C ILE A 364 10.46 9.80 -17.85
N SER A 365 10.48 10.46 -16.69
CA SER A 365 11.27 11.68 -16.53
C SER A 365 12.75 11.39 -16.78
N TYR A 366 13.23 10.27 -16.24
CA TYR A 366 14.63 9.90 -16.38
C TYR A 366 15.00 9.58 -17.83
N PHE A 367 14.25 8.73 -18.54
CA PHE A 367 14.52 8.40 -19.94
C PHE A 367 14.30 9.59 -20.90
N SER A 368 13.58 10.63 -20.48
CA SER A 368 13.40 11.86 -21.28
C SER A 368 14.55 12.84 -21.13
N THR A 369 15.28 12.79 -20.01
CA THR A 369 16.27 13.81 -19.64
C THR A 369 17.70 13.29 -19.59
N ALA A 370 17.90 11.99 -19.31
CA ALA A 370 19.21 11.37 -19.32
C ALA A 370 19.78 11.30 -20.74
N SER A 371 21.09 11.50 -20.88
CA SER A 371 21.82 11.35 -22.14
C SER A 371 23.18 10.72 -21.86
N ASN A 372 23.45 9.56 -22.46
CA ASN A 372 24.69 8.79 -22.32
C ASN A 372 25.16 8.62 -20.86
N VAL A 373 24.23 8.32 -19.95
CA VAL A 373 24.56 8.14 -18.53
C VAL A 373 25.25 6.79 -18.35
N SER A 374 26.55 6.81 -18.05
CA SER A 374 27.32 5.60 -17.78
C SER A 374 27.11 5.10 -16.35
N PHE A 375 26.96 3.79 -16.21
CA PHE A 375 26.87 3.07 -14.95
C PHE A 375 28.19 2.44 -14.51
N GLY A 376 29.28 2.73 -15.22
CA GLY A 376 30.64 2.27 -14.91
C GLY A 376 31.13 1.20 -15.88
N THR A 377 31.82 0.19 -15.35
CA THR A 377 32.51 -0.83 -16.14
C THR A 377 31.53 -1.73 -16.90
N ALA A 378 31.51 -1.64 -18.23
CA ALA A 378 30.61 -2.42 -19.08
C ALA A 378 30.88 -3.94 -19.03
N LYS A 379 32.15 -4.36 -18.88
CA LYS A 379 32.55 -5.78 -18.76
C LYS A 379 32.54 -6.31 -17.32
N GLY A 380 31.60 -5.86 -16.50
CA GLY A 380 31.39 -6.40 -15.16
C GLY A 380 30.40 -7.57 -15.13
N VAL A 381 29.84 -7.82 -13.95
CA VAL A 381 28.75 -8.78 -13.73
C VAL A 381 27.48 -8.41 -14.51
N GLU A 382 27.38 -7.15 -14.92
CA GLU A 382 26.19 -6.55 -15.52
C GLU A 382 25.89 -7.06 -16.91
N LYS A 383 26.89 -7.36 -17.75
CA LYS A 383 26.61 -8.01 -19.04
C LYS A 383 26.51 -9.54 -18.93
N GLY A 384 27.18 -10.09 -17.90
CA GLY A 384 27.38 -11.52 -17.72
C GLY A 384 27.84 -12.22 -19.01
N THR A 385 27.35 -13.45 -19.19
CA THR A 385 27.53 -14.26 -20.40
C THR A 385 26.43 -14.05 -21.44
N ALA A 386 25.31 -13.42 -21.05
CA ALA A 386 24.12 -13.32 -21.89
C ALA A 386 24.25 -12.30 -23.03
N PHE A 387 24.97 -11.20 -22.80
CA PHE A 387 25.16 -10.15 -23.81
C PHE A 387 26.55 -10.21 -24.44
N SER A 388 26.56 -9.99 -25.76
CA SER A 388 27.80 -9.93 -26.52
C SER A 388 28.65 -8.75 -26.06
N SER A 389 29.95 -8.87 -26.25
CA SER A 389 30.88 -7.80 -25.93
C SER A 389 32.00 -7.68 -26.94
N GLN A 390 32.77 -6.61 -26.78
CA GLN A 390 33.92 -6.32 -27.59
C GLN A 390 35.02 -5.66 -26.77
N LEU A 391 36.27 -5.76 -27.22
CA LEU A 391 37.33 -4.85 -26.78
C LEU A 391 37.16 -3.47 -27.43
N GLY A 392 37.92 -2.48 -26.95
CA GLY A 392 37.84 -1.10 -27.45
C GLY A 392 36.96 -0.21 -26.57
N ASN A 393 36.20 0.68 -27.20
CA ASN A 393 35.31 1.60 -26.52
C ASN A 393 34.02 0.90 -26.08
N ALA A 394 33.55 1.22 -24.88
CA ALA A 394 32.43 0.51 -24.27
C ALA A 394 31.53 1.44 -23.48
N PHE A 395 30.23 1.19 -23.57
CA PHE A 395 29.20 1.85 -22.78
C PHE A 395 28.35 0.81 -22.06
N TYR A 396 28.00 1.12 -20.82
CA TYR A 396 26.90 0.49 -20.11
C TYR A 396 26.13 1.56 -19.36
N GLY A 397 24.83 1.66 -19.60
CA GLY A 397 23.98 2.57 -18.85
C GLY A 397 22.73 2.97 -19.59
N ILE A 398 22.36 4.25 -19.48
CA ILE A 398 21.06 4.78 -19.89
C ILE A 398 21.19 5.75 -21.06
N ASN A 399 20.31 5.60 -22.04
CA ASN A 399 20.19 6.45 -23.23
C ASN A 399 21.51 6.64 -23.97
N PHE A 400 22.09 5.53 -24.47
CA PHE A 400 23.20 5.62 -25.41
C PHE A 400 22.74 6.28 -26.72
N THR A 401 23.41 7.35 -27.11
CA THR A 401 23.17 8.13 -28.33
C THR A 401 24.44 8.61 -29.02
N SER A 402 25.63 8.25 -28.50
CA SER A 402 26.92 8.68 -29.06
C SER A 402 27.14 8.26 -30.52
N PHE A 403 26.42 7.25 -31.00
CA PHE A 403 26.36 6.90 -32.42
C PHE A 403 24.90 6.90 -32.91
N TYR A 404 24.57 7.72 -33.90
CA TYR A 404 23.17 7.92 -34.35
C TYR A 404 22.51 6.62 -34.84
N ASN A 405 23.29 5.77 -35.51
CA ASN A 405 22.82 4.53 -36.12
C ASN A 405 22.57 3.41 -35.10
N THR A 406 23.03 3.56 -33.85
CA THR A 406 22.77 2.60 -32.77
C THR A 406 22.49 3.27 -31.44
N ARG A 407 21.33 3.01 -30.85
CA ARG A 407 20.91 3.66 -29.61
C ARG A 407 20.28 2.63 -28.68
N VAL A 408 20.46 2.78 -27.37
CA VAL A 408 19.85 1.88 -26.38
C VAL A 408 19.36 2.63 -25.16
N ARG A 409 18.17 2.28 -24.65
CA ARG A 409 17.55 2.92 -23.49
C ARG A 409 18.19 2.50 -22.20
N TRP A 410 18.34 1.19 -21.98
CA TRP A 410 19.15 0.64 -20.89
C TRP A 410 19.94 -0.53 -21.43
N GLY A 411 21.26 -0.36 -21.57
CA GLY A 411 21.99 -1.25 -22.45
C GLY A 411 23.49 -1.08 -22.49
N PHE A 412 24.07 -1.85 -23.42
CA PHE A 412 25.46 -1.83 -23.81
C PHE A 412 25.61 -1.34 -25.24
N ALA A 413 26.72 -0.66 -25.50
CA ALA A 413 27.22 -0.36 -26.84
C ALA A 413 28.74 -0.61 -26.86
N TRP A 414 29.27 -1.11 -27.97
CA TRP A 414 30.66 -1.49 -28.12
C TRP A 414 31.19 -1.14 -29.49
N ASN A 415 32.43 -0.67 -29.52
CA ASN A 415 33.16 -0.41 -30.74
C ASN A 415 34.60 -0.92 -30.59
N ASN A 416 35.15 -1.60 -31.60
CA ASN A 416 36.53 -2.10 -31.54
C ASN A 416 37.56 -0.97 -31.45
N GLU A 417 37.20 0.19 -32.00
CA GLU A 417 37.98 1.42 -31.94
C GLU A 417 37.78 2.12 -30.59
N PHE A 418 38.63 3.12 -30.30
CA PHE A 418 38.57 3.91 -29.06
C PHE A 418 37.66 5.16 -29.18
N ASP A 419 36.73 5.15 -30.13
CA ASP A 419 35.77 6.22 -30.40
C ASP A 419 34.36 5.67 -30.69
N TRP A 420 33.41 6.55 -31.05
CA TRP A 420 32.02 6.21 -31.41
C TRP A 420 31.70 6.56 -32.87
N GLY A 421 32.69 6.51 -33.77
CA GLY A 421 32.51 6.66 -35.21
C GLY A 421 31.68 5.52 -35.83
N SER A 422 31.69 4.36 -35.16
CA SER A 422 30.86 3.19 -35.41
C SER A 422 30.39 2.57 -34.09
N ASN A 423 29.58 1.51 -34.21
CA ASN A 423 29.24 0.65 -33.09
C ASN A 423 29.02 -0.75 -33.65
N ASP A 424 29.82 -1.70 -33.21
CA ASP A 424 29.84 -3.06 -33.76
C ASP A 424 28.92 -4.01 -33.00
N VAL A 425 28.66 -3.75 -31.71
CA VAL A 425 27.80 -4.60 -30.88
C VAL A 425 26.87 -3.74 -30.03
N ILE A 426 25.61 -4.16 -29.90
CA ILE A 426 24.61 -3.50 -29.07
C ILE A 426 23.76 -4.54 -28.34
N GLY A 427 23.42 -4.26 -27.09
CA GLY A 427 22.60 -5.17 -26.29
C GLY A 427 21.82 -4.45 -25.20
N GLY A 428 20.74 -5.08 -24.73
CA GLY A 428 19.89 -4.56 -23.67
C GLY A 428 18.48 -4.22 -24.14
N ILE A 429 17.88 -3.20 -23.53
CA ILE A 429 16.45 -2.87 -23.62
C ILE A 429 16.26 -1.54 -24.36
N GLY A 430 15.29 -1.52 -25.26
CA GLY A 430 14.93 -0.38 -26.09
C GLY A 430 16.03 0.00 -27.06
N GLN A 431 16.27 -0.86 -28.04
CA GLN A 431 17.32 -0.69 -29.02
C GLN A 431 16.82 0.02 -30.28
N TYR A 432 17.73 0.70 -30.93
CA TYR A 432 17.66 1.11 -32.32
C TYR A 432 18.97 0.69 -32.97
N ALA A 433 18.88 0.05 -34.12
CA ALA A 433 19.99 -0.28 -35.00
C ALA A 433 19.44 -0.26 -36.43
N ASN A 434 20.13 0.41 -37.35
CA ASN A 434 19.75 0.45 -38.77
C ASN A 434 20.61 -0.46 -39.66
N TRP A 435 21.37 -1.35 -39.03
CA TRP A 435 22.21 -2.34 -39.67
C TRP A 435 21.94 -3.72 -39.06
N GLY A 436 22.37 -4.77 -39.75
CA GLY A 436 22.09 -6.14 -39.36
C GLY A 436 20.63 -6.54 -39.60
N THR A 437 20.32 -7.78 -39.21
CA THR A 437 19.00 -8.40 -39.41
C THR A 437 18.06 -8.19 -38.23
N LEU A 438 18.57 -7.82 -37.05
CA LEU A 438 17.83 -7.62 -35.80
C LEU A 438 17.71 -6.12 -35.49
N GLN A 439 16.86 -5.43 -36.24
CA GLN A 439 16.73 -3.98 -36.13
C GLN A 439 15.70 -3.58 -35.08
N SER A 440 16.07 -2.58 -34.26
CA SER A 440 15.16 -1.86 -33.37
C SER A 440 14.37 -2.73 -32.39
N LEU A 441 15.08 -3.62 -31.70
CA LEU A 441 14.50 -4.57 -30.75
C LEU A 441 13.94 -3.89 -29.50
N SER A 442 12.83 -4.42 -28.96
CA SER A 442 12.38 -4.08 -27.61
C SER A 442 13.41 -4.48 -26.58
N ALA A 443 14.00 -5.68 -26.75
CA ALA A 443 15.12 -6.15 -25.95
C ALA A 443 15.87 -7.26 -26.70
N GLY A 444 17.17 -7.41 -26.43
CA GLY A 444 17.99 -8.45 -27.05
C GLY A 444 19.47 -8.09 -27.16
N ASP A 445 20.13 -8.66 -28.15
CA ASP A 445 21.56 -8.51 -28.41
C ASP A 445 21.81 -8.65 -29.91
N GLN A 446 22.67 -7.82 -30.50
CA GLN A 446 23.04 -7.88 -31.92
C GLN A 446 24.53 -7.61 -32.11
N ILE A 447 25.15 -8.46 -32.95
CA ILE A 447 26.54 -8.35 -33.39
C ILE A 447 26.59 -7.93 -34.87
N GLY A 448 27.34 -6.88 -35.17
CA GLY A 448 27.71 -6.43 -36.52
C GLY A 448 29.03 -7.04 -36.96
N CYS A 449 30.08 -6.91 -36.13
CA CYS A 449 31.33 -7.62 -36.31
C CYS A 449 32.14 -7.65 -35.00
N CYS A 450 33.32 -8.27 -35.08
CA CYS A 450 34.47 -7.91 -34.26
C CYS A 450 34.31 -8.14 -32.75
N GLN A 451 33.26 -8.86 -32.31
CA GLN A 451 32.98 -9.23 -30.93
C GLN A 451 34.08 -10.14 -30.35
N ASP A 452 34.41 -9.95 -29.09
CA ASP A 452 35.33 -10.83 -28.36
C ASP A 452 34.58 -11.93 -27.58
N THR A 453 33.31 -11.70 -27.25
CA THR A 453 32.41 -12.68 -26.65
C THR A 453 31.07 -12.64 -27.36
N THR A 454 30.57 -13.81 -27.75
CA THR A 454 29.22 -13.96 -28.34
C THR A 454 28.22 -14.32 -27.24
N GLY A 455 27.24 -13.44 -27.03
CA GLY A 455 26.09 -13.63 -26.16
C GLY A 455 24.94 -14.35 -26.86
N ILE A 456 23.71 -13.91 -26.62
CA ILE A 456 22.51 -14.53 -27.23
C ILE A 456 22.34 -14.18 -28.71
N ASN A 457 22.82 -13.01 -29.17
CA ASN A 457 22.68 -12.51 -30.54
C ASN A 457 21.29 -12.72 -31.16
N ARG A 458 20.24 -12.33 -30.43
CA ARG A 458 18.82 -12.43 -30.81
C ARG A 458 17.98 -11.44 -30.03
N SER A 459 16.74 -11.25 -30.45
CA SER A 459 15.68 -10.67 -29.62
C SER A 459 15.39 -11.53 -28.39
N ALA A 460 15.02 -10.90 -27.29
CA ALA A 460 14.67 -11.57 -26.05
C ALA A 460 13.48 -10.93 -25.34
N ARG A 461 12.83 -11.69 -24.45
CA ARG A 461 11.78 -11.19 -23.58
C ARG A 461 12.39 -10.43 -22.42
N VAL A 462 11.70 -9.42 -21.91
CA VAL A 462 12.14 -8.72 -20.71
C VAL A 462 10.96 -8.26 -19.86
N GLU A 463 11.14 -8.28 -18.55
CA GLU A 463 10.25 -7.69 -17.55
C GLU A 463 11.05 -6.66 -16.77
N MET A 464 10.63 -5.40 -16.77
CA MET A 464 11.27 -4.33 -15.99
C MET A 464 10.46 -4.02 -14.75
N TYR A 465 11.16 -3.90 -13.62
CA TYR A 465 10.60 -3.59 -12.31
C TYR A 465 11.35 -2.43 -11.65
N ILE A 466 10.62 -1.73 -10.77
CA ILE A 466 11.15 -0.60 -10.00
C ILE A 466 10.76 -0.67 -8.53
N ARG A 467 11.55 0.00 -7.70
CA ARG A 467 11.34 0.11 -6.26
C ARG A 467 11.79 1.46 -5.70
#